data_AF-A0A254UJR3-F1
#
_entry.id   AF-A0A254UJR3-F1
#
_cell.length_a   1.000
_cell.length_b   1.000
_cell.length_c   1.000
_cell.angle_alpha   90.00
_cell.angle_beta   90.00
_cell.angle_gamma   90.00
#
_symmetry.space_group_name_H-M   'P 1'
#
loop_
_entity.id
_entity.type
_entity.pdbx_description
1 polymer ?
#
loop_
_entity_poly.entity_id
_entity_poly.type
_entity_poly.pdbx_seq_one_letter_code
_entity_poly.pdbx_strand_id
1 'polypeptide(L)'
;MIIVDEICKVGGTISSASVAATSLTTSLLQVLERSSAGHFVCPFLRTRFDLSHLNWILTANYEHQIPEPLLDRCQVFRVDASRPEHLVAFFKRAAGGDAEPEELERVGAFIEEMCDAGRPPSLRQIGRLAKTLRATGRDSLM
;
A
#
# COMPACT_ATOMS: atom_id res chain seq x y z
N MET A 1 -16.57 1.56 2.83
CA MET A 1 -15.23 2.04 2.45
C MET A 1 -14.61 1.01 1.54
N ILE A 2 -14.06 1.45 0.40
CA ILE A 2 -13.44 0.58 -0.60
C ILE A 2 -11.98 1.02 -0.77
N ILE A 3 -11.08 0.05 -0.80
CA ILE A 3 -9.65 0.26 -1.05
C ILE A 3 -9.30 -0.42 -2.37
N VAL A 4 -8.72 0.31 -3.30
CA VAL A 4 -8.23 -0.22 -4.56
C VAL A 4 -6.71 -0.12 -4.54
N ASP A 5 -6.05 -1.28 -4.63
CA ASP A 5 -4.60 -1.36 -4.56
C ASP A 5 -3.93 -1.22 -5.93
N GLU A 6 -2.74 -0.64 -5.96
CA GLU A 6 -1.87 -0.56 -7.15
C GLU A 6 -2.51 0.02 -8.42
N ILE A 7 -3.26 1.12 -8.32
CA ILE A 7 -3.95 1.72 -9.48
C ILE A 7 -3.01 2.19 -10.60
N CYS A 8 -1.71 2.34 -10.33
CA CYS A 8 -0.68 2.59 -11.35
C CYS A 8 -0.55 1.46 -12.38
N LYS A 9 -0.99 0.23 -12.05
CA LYS A 9 -0.99 -0.89 -13.01
C LYS A 9 -2.05 -0.75 -14.10
N VAL A 10 -2.99 0.20 -13.95
CA VAL A 10 -4.05 0.46 -14.93
C VAL A 10 -3.52 1.17 -16.17
N GLY A 11 -2.43 1.94 -16.06
CA GLY A 11 -1.78 2.65 -17.17
C GLY A 11 -0.52 1.97 -17.74
N GLY A 12 0.00 0.94 -17.07
CA GLY A 12 1.23 0.25 -17.48
C GLY A 12 1.00 -0.71 -18.66
N THR A 13 1.75 -0.50 -19.74
CA THR A 13 1.88 -1.32 -20.96
C THR A 13 1.33 -2.75 -20.84
N ILE A 14 0.07 -2.94 -21.23
CA ILE A 14 -0.42 -4.24 -21.66
C ILE A 14 0.00 -4.37 -23.13
N SER A 15 1.06 -5.13 -23.36
CA SER A 15 1.47 -5.63 -24.68
C SER A 15 0.45 -6.63 -25.22
N SER A 16 -0.80 -6.20 -25.37
CA SER A 16 -1.93 -6.89 -26.01
C SER A 16 -3.10 -5.92 -26.00
N ALA A 17 -3.45 -5.41 -27.18
CA ALA A 17 -4.64 -4.61 -27.41
C ALA A 17 -5.85 -5.12 -26.61
N SER A 18 -6.35 -4.40 -25.61
CA SER A 18 -7.67 -4.70 -25.03
C SER A 18 -8.18 -3.58 -24.12
N VAL A 19 -9.34 -3.04 -24.48
CA VAL A 19 -10.49 -2.52 -23.70
C VAL A 19 -10.41 -2.45 -22.15
N ALA A 20 -9.59 -3.24 -21.46
CA ALA A 20 -9.54 -3.38 -19.99
C ALA A 20 -8.92 -2.19 -19.23
N ALA A 21 -7.80 -1.62 -19.70
CA ALA A 21 -7.14 -0.47 -19.06
C ALA A 21 -8.03 0.79 -19.09
N THR A 22 -8.68 1.03 -20.23
CA THR A 22 -9.68 2.08 -20.40
C THR A 22 -10.94 1.80 -19.57
N SER A 23 -11.34 0.52 -19.43
CA SER A 23 -12.54 0.11 -18.70
C SER A 23 -12.46 0.41 -17.20
N LEU A 24 -11.36 0.09 -16.52
CA LEU A 24 -11.26 0.36 -15.08
C LEU A 24 -11.17 1.85 -14.78
N THR A 25 -10.36 2.61 -15.54
CA THR A 25 -10.27 4.07 -15.42
C THR A 25 -11.64 4.73 -15.60
N THR A 26 -12.34 4.38 -16.69
CA THR A 26 -13.67 4.92 -16.99
C THR A 26 -14.70 4.52 -15.92
N SER A 27 -14.62 3.31 -15.39
CA SER A 27 -15.51 2.82 -14.33
C SER A 27 -15.28 3.55 -13.01
N LEU A 28 -14.02 3.79 -12.63
CA LEU A 28 -13.68 4.53 -11.41
C LEU A 28 -14.13 6.00 -11.49
N LEU A 29 -13.94 6.67 -12.64
CA LEU A 29 -14.38 8.07 -12.81
C LEU A 29 -15.88 8.28 -12.54
N GLN A 30 -16.72 7.27 -12.81
CA GLN A 30 -18.16 7.33 -12.56
C GLN A 30 -18.54 7.26 -11.08
N VAL A 31 -17.63 6.79 -10.21
CA VAL A 31 -17.95 6.49 -8.80
C VAL A 31 -17.10 7.29 -7.81
N LEU A 32 -16.07 8.00 -8.27
CA LEU A 32 -15.19 8.81 -7.41
C LEU A 32 -15.81 10.17 -7.03
N GLU A 33 -16.63 10.76 -7.90
CA GLU A 33 -17.37 11.98 -7.57
C GLU A 33 -18.74 11.66 -7.01
N ARG A 34 -19.12 12.33 -5.92
CA ARG A 34 -20.41 12.13 -5.26
C ARG A 34 -21.60 12.31 -6.21
N SER A 35 -21.54 13.30 -7.10
CA SER A 35 -22.59 13.64 -8.06
C SER A 35 -22.83 12.55 -9.11
N SER A 36 -21.76 11.96 -9.65
CA SER A 36 -21.83 10.85 -10.61
C SER A 36 -22.17 9.53 -9.93
N ALA A 37 -21.60 9.28 -8.75
CA ALA A 37 -21.79 8.06 -7.98
C ALA A 37 -23.25 7.84 -7.54
N GLY A 38 -24.01 8.91 -7.25
CA GLY A 38 -25.44 8.81 -6.93
C GLY A 38 -26.33 8.34 -8.08
N HIS A 39 -25.80 8.37 -9.31
CA HIS A 39 -26.51 7.99 -10.53
C HIS A 39 -25.85 6.82 -11.25
N PHE A 40 -24.96 6.08 -10.57
CA PHE A 40 -24.23 4.98 -11.16
C PHE A 40 -25.19 3.89 -11.68
N VAL A 41 -25.02 3.48 -12.94
CA VAL A 41 -25.78 2.39 -13.55
C VAL A 41 -24.88 1.18 -13.66
N CYS A 42 -25.23 0.08 -12.97
CA CYS A 42 -24.48 -1.16 -13.08
C CYS A 42 -24.56 -1.70 -14.52
N PRO A 43 -23.43 -1.93 -15.23
CA PRO A 43 -23.45 -2.38 -16.62
C PRO A 43 -24.13 -3.75 -16.84
N PHE A 44 -24.04 -4.64 -15.84
CA PHE A 44 -24.64 -5.97 -15.89
C PHE A 44 -26.13 -5.95 -15.55
N LEU A 45 -26.48 -5.36 -14.40
CA LEU A 45 -27.85 -5.34 -13.89
C LEU A 45 -28.73 -4.27 -14.56
N ARG A 46 -28.13 -3.34 -15.31
CA ARG A 46 -28.78 -2.18 -15.96
C ARG A 46 -29.70 -1.40 -15.00
N THR A 47 -29.34 -1.41 -13.72
CA THR A 47 -30.10 -0.82 -12.62
C THR A 47 -29.24 0.24 -11.96
N ARG A 48 -29.89 1.31 -11.48
CA ARG A 48 -29.22 2.40 -10.76
C ARG A 48 -28.89 1.97 -9.34
N PHE A 49 -27.69 2.31 -8.90
CA PHE A 49 -27.24 2.20 -7.52
C PHE A 49 -26.73 3.56 -7.06
N ASP A 50 -27.11 3.95 -5.85
CA ASP A 50 -26.53 5.13 -5.21
C ASP A 50 -25.23 4.73 -4.51
N LEU A 51 -24.10 5.11 -5.10
CA LEU A 51 -22.76 4.91 -4.56
C LEU A 51 -22.18 6.18 -3.93
N SER A 52 -22.96 7.26 -3.80
CA SER A 52 -22.51 8.59 -3.37
C SER A 52 -21.98 8.64 -1.93
N HIS A 53 -22.30 7.63 -1.12
CA HIS A 53 -21.87 7.48 0.27
C HIS A 53 -20.65 6.58 0.45
N LEU A 54 -20.07 6.05 -0.64
CA LEU A 54 -18.87 5.24 -0.56
C LEU A 54 -17.62 6.12 -0.45
N ASN A 55 -16.78 5.81 0.53
CA ASN A 55 -15.43 6.36 0.62
C ASN A 55 -14.46 5.47 -0.15
N TRP A 56 -13.66 6.10 -1.01
CA TRP A 56 -12.67 5.45 -1.86
C TRP A 56 -11.25 5.82 -1.40
N ILE A 57 -10.41 4.81 -1.24
CA ILE A 57 -8.97 4.98 -1.03
C ILE A 57 -8.26 4.24 -2.14
N LEU A 58 -7.43 4.95 -2.90
CA LEU A 58 -6.66 4.40 -4.00
C LEU A 58 -5.18 4.44 -3.62
N THR A 59 -4.47 3.33 -3.76
CA THR A 59 -3.02 3.28 -3.52
C THR A 59 -2.29 3.09 -4.84
N ALA A 60 -1.09 3.65 -4.92
CA ALA A 60 -0.22 3.50 -6.08
C ALA A 60 1.23 3.63 -5.65
N ASN A 61 2.11 2.88 -6.31
CA ASN A 61 3.55 3.02 -6.12
C ASN A 61 4.15 4.11 -7.02
N TYR A 62 3.51 4.39 -8.15
CA TYR A 62 4.03 5.27 -9.19
C TYR A 62 2.95 6.24 -9.69
N GLU A 63 3.02 7.50 -9.23
CA GLU A 63 2.05 8.55 -9.61
C GLU A 63 2.03 8.81 -11.12
N HIS A 64 3.19 8.82 -11.77
CA HIS A 64 3.33 9.08 -13.22
C HIS A 64 2.67 8.03 -14.12
N GLN A 65 2.24 6.89 -13.56
CA GLN A 65 1.53 5.84 -14.29
C GLN A 65 0.01 5.93 -14.13
N ILE A 66 -0.47 6.91 -13.36
CA ILE A 66 -1.90 7.15 -13.12
C ILE A 66 -2.41 8.16 -14.15
N PRO A 67 -3.50 7.87 -14.88
CA PRO A 67 -4.15 8.84 -15.76
C PRO A 67 -4.51 10.14 -15.04
N GLU A 68 -4.19 11.28 -15.66
CA GLU A 68 -4.52 12.63 -15.15
C GLU A 68 -5.99 12.79 -14.74
N PRO A 69 -7.00 12.27 -15.48
CA PRO A 69 -8.39 12.36 -15.06
C PRO A 69 -8.69 11.69 -13.71
N LEU A 70 -7.94 10.64 -13.32
CA LEU A 70 -8.11 10.03 -12.00
C LEU A 70 -7.49 10.89 -10.90
N LEU A 71 -6.33 11.50 -11.19
CA LEU A 71 -5.65 12.40 -10.25
C LEU A 71 -6.52 13.64 -9.95
N ASP A 72 -7.15 14.22 -10.97
CA ASP A 72 -8.05 15.38 -10.82
C ASP A 72 -9.25 15.12 -9.88
N ARG A 73 -9.63 13.85 -9.70
CA ARG A 73 -10.75 13.42 -8.86
C ARG A 73 -10.33 12.93 -7.48
N CYS A 74 -9.03 12.95 -7.18
CA CYS A 74 -8.48 12.42 -5.94
C CYS A 74 -7.74 13.50 -5.15
N GLN A 75 -7.86 13.45 -3.82
CA GLN A 75 -6.89 14.11 -2.96
C GLN A 75 -5.63 13.23 -2.87
N VAL A 76 -4.51 13.71 -3.41
CA VAL A 76 -3.27 12.94 -3.49
C VAL A 76 -2.46 13.10 -2.20
N PHE A 77 -2.21 11.99 -1.51
CA PHE A 77 -1.29 11.93 -0.37
C PHE A 77 -0.01 11.22 -0.80
N ARG A 78 1.12 11.92 -0.76
CA ARG A 78 2.44 11.35 -1.08
C ARG A 78 3.09 10.83 0.19
N VAL A 79 3.54 9.57 0.15
CA VAL A 79 4.26 8.92 1.25
C VAL A 79 5.66 8.62 0.76
N ASP A 80 6.64 9.28 1.37
CA ASP A 80 8.04 9.11 1.01
C ASP A 80 8.59 7.76 1.46
N ALA A 81 9.73 7.38 0.87
CA ALA A 81 10.47 6.20 1.30
C ALA A 81 10.84 6.30 2.79
N SER A 82 10.81 5.16 3.47
CA SER A 82 11.16 5.09 4.89
C SER A 82 12.66 5.35 5.08
N ARG A 83 12.98 6.25 6.02
CA ARG A 83 14.34 6.49 6.49
C ARG A 83 14.81 5.36 7.41
N PRO A 84 16.12 5.16 7.62
CA PRO A 84 16.65 4.13 8.52
C PRO A 84 15.99 4.18 9.91
N GLU A 85 15.85 5.38 10.48
CA GLU A 85 15.17 5.62 11.76
C GLU A 85 13.72 5.10 11.78
N HIS A 86 12.98 5.21 10.67
CA HIS A 86 11.61 4.69 10.56
C HIS A 86 11.59 3.16 10.52
N LEU A 87 12.55 2.54 9.83
CA LEU A 87 12.67 1.09 9.70
C LEU A 87 13.03 0.44 11.04
N VAL A 88 13.98 1.02 11.77
CA VAL A 88 14.37 0.59 13.12
C VAL A 88 13.21 0.76 14.10
N ALA A 89 12.53 1.90 14.08
CA ALA A 89 11.35 2.14 14.92
C ALA A 89 10.21 1.14 14.61
N PHE A 90 9.98 0.85 13.32
CA PHE A 90 9.02 -0.17 12.91
C PHE A 90 9.44 -1.55 13.39
N PHE A 91 10.71 -1.94 13.26
CA PHE A 91 11.23 -3.20 13.76
C PHE A 91 11.01 -3.35 15.26
N LYS A 92 11.42 -2.36 16.07
CA LYS A 92 11.27 -2.40 17.54
C LYS A 92 9.81 -2.55 17.96
N ARG A 93 8.90 -1.79 17.32
CA ARG A 93 7.45 -1.92 17.55
C ARG A 93 6.94 -3.29 17.11
N ALA A 94 7.41 -3.77 15.95
CA ALA A 94 7.00 -5.06 15.41
C ALA A 94 7.55 -6.22 16.22
N ALA A 95 8.70 -6.12 16.89
CA ALA A 95 9.28 -7.19 17.72
C ALA A 95 8.53 -7.40 19.04
N GLY A 96 7.87 -6.35 19.56
CA GLY A 96 7.12 -6.41 20.82
C GLY A 96 7.99 -6.09 22.05
N GLY A 97 7.34 -5.94 23.20
CA GLY A 97 7.99 -5.50 24.44
C GLY A 97 8.80 -6.57 25.18
N ASP A 98 8.58 -7.84 24.85
CA ASP A 98 9.24 -8.99 25.51
C ASP A 98 10.57 -9.39 24.84
N ALA A 99 10.98 -8.65 23.81
CA ALA A 99 12.22 -8.94 23.09
C ALA A 99 13.43 -8.44 23.89
N GLU A 100 14.47 -9.26 23.95
CA GLU A 100 15.71 -8.92 24.67
C GLU A 100 16.34 -7.64 24.10
N PRO A 101 16.68 -6.65 24.95
CA PRO A 101 17.20 -5.36 24.50
C PRO A 101 18.44 -5.46 23.61
N GLU A 102 19.34 -6.40 23.92
CA GLU A 102 20.57 -6.63 23.16
C GLU A 102 20.27 -7.18 21.75
N GLU A 103 19.29 -8.06 21.61
CA GLU A 103 18.88 -8.56 20.29
C GLU A 103 18.20 -7.48 19.45
N LEU A 104 17.38 -6.64 20.08
CA LEU A 104 16.74 -5.50 19.42
C LEU A 104 17.78 -4.49 18.90
N GLU A 105 18.82 -4.23 19.69
CA GLU A 105 19.92 -3.34 19.31
C GLU A 105 20.74 -3.93 18.17
N ARG A 106 21.10 -5.22 18.27
CA ARG A 106 21.85 -5.92 17.21
C ARG A 106 21.13 -5.91 15.87
N VAL A 107 19.83 -6.24 15.85
CA VAL A 107 19.04 -6.22 14.59
C VAL A 107 18.79 -4.79 14.12
N GLY A 108 18.65 -3.84 15.03
CA GLY A 108 18.58 -2.40 14.71
C GLY A 108 19.81 -1.93 13.95
N ALA A 109 21.01 -2.20 14.48
CA ALA A 109 22.28 -1.87 13.84
C ALA A 109 22.43 -2.53 12.46
N PHE A 110 21.99 -3.80 12.33
CA PHE A 110 21.99 -4.50 11.04
C PHE A 110 21.06 -3.83 10.00
N ILE A 111 19.89 -3.33 10.41
CA ILE A 111 18.99 -2.59 9.52
C ILE A 111 19.64 -1.28 9.04
N GLU A 112 20.32 -0.56 9.94
CA GLU A 112 21.03 0.68 9.61
C GLU A 112 22.17 0.41 8.62
N GLU A 113 23.01 -0.60 8.88
CA GLU A 113 24.09 -1.01 7.97
C GLU A 113 23.56 -1.36 6.57
N MET A 114 22.44 -2.07 6.49
CA MET A 114 21.81 -2.37 5.20
C MET A 114 21.36 -1.11 4.45
N CYS A 115 20.88 -0.11 5.18
CA CYS A 115 20.49 1.17 4.58
C CYS A 115 21.71 1.94 4.06
N ASP A 116 22.79 2.01 4.86
CA ASP A 116 24.04 2.67 4.49
C ASP A 116 24.70 2.00 3.27
N ALA A 117 24.55 0.68 3.15
CA ALA A 117 24.98 -0.08 1.98
C ALA A 117 24.07 0.11 0.73
N GLY A 118 23.07 1.00 0.78
CA GLY A 118 22.15 1.28 -0.32
C GLY A 118 21.16 0.15 -0.62
N ARG A 119 20.96 -0.78 0.33
CA ARG A 119 20.08 -1.94 0.18
C ARG A 119 19.05 -1.99 1.32
N PRO A 120 18.21 -0.95 1.49
CA PRO A 120 17.27 -0.89 2.59
C PRO A 120 16.28 -2.07 2.53
N PRO A 121 16.04 -2.77 3.66
CA PRO A 121 15.07 -3.86 3.69
C PRO A 121 13.64 -3.33 3.55
N SER A 122 12.77 -4.10 2.89
CA SER A 122 11.34 -3.79 2.84
C SER A 122 10.67 -3.95 4.20
N LEU A 123 9.58 -3.21 4.44
CA LEU A 123 8.76 -3.36 5.66
C LEU A 123 8.29 -4.82 5.86
N ARG A 124 8.06 -5.57 4.77
CA ARG A 124 7.70 -6.99 4.82
C ARG A 124 8.86 -7.85 5.34
N GLN A 125 10.09 -7.59 4.91
CA GLN A 125 11.28 -8.29 5.42
C GLN A 125 11.49 -7.97 6.90
N ILE A 126 11.34 -6.71 7.30
CA ILE A 126 11.43 -6.31 8.71
C ILE A 126 10.35 -6.99 9.56
N GLY A 127 9.11 -7.02 9.09
CA GLY A 127 8.02 -7.71 9.79
C GLY A 127 8.28 -9.21 9.95
N ARG A 128 8.94 -9.85 8.97
CA ARG A 128 9.39 -11.25 9.08
C ARG A 128 10.51 -11.41 10.10
N LEU A 129 11.52 -10.55 10.08
CA LEU A 129 12.61 -10.55 11.08
C LEU A 129 12.07 -10.45 12.50
N ALA A 130 11.17 -9.49 12.75
CA ALA A 130 10.51 -9.31 14.04
C ALA A 130 9.65 -10.51 14.45
N LYS A 131 9.02 -11.20 13.49
CA LYS A 131 8.25 -12.42 13.77
C LYS A 131 9.17 -13.58 14.16
N THR A 132 10.31 -13.74 13.49
CA THR A 132 11.30 -14.77 13.80
C THR A 132 11.87 -14.59 15.21
N LEU A 133 12.26 -13.35 15.57
CA LEU A 133 12.83 -13.05 16.89
C LEU A 133 11.87 -13.44 18.03
N ARG A 134 10.58 -13.11 17.89
CA ARG A 134 9.54 -13.52 18.87
C ARG A 134 9.35 -15.02 18.99
N ALA A 135 9.57 -15.79 17.93
CA ALA A 135 9.45 -17.24 17.98
C ALA A 135 10.61 -17.83 18.80
N THR A 136 11.84 -17.37 18.54
CA THR A 136 13.03 -17.84 19.25
C THR A 136 13.07 -17.43 20.73
N GLY A 137 12.61 -16.22 21.06
CA GLY A 137 12.50 -15.78 22.45
C GLY A 137 11.49 -16.59 23.27
N ARG A 138 10.45 -17.14 22.64
CA ARG A 138 9.47 -18.03 23.30
C ARG A 138 10.01 -19.43 23.53
N ASP A 139 10.80 -19.94 22.60
CA ASP A 139 11.40 -21.28 22.71
C ASP A 139 12.53 -21.33 23.76
N SER A 140 13.15 -20.18 24.11
CA SER A 140 14.18 -20.12 25.16
C SER A 140 13.62 -20.05 26.60
N LEU A 141 12.30 -19.90 26.76
CA LEU A 141 11.61 -19.90 28.05
C LEU A 141 10.89 -21.23 28.38
N MET A 142 11.01 -22.25 27.53
CA MET A 142 10.50 -23.61 27.75
C MET A 142 11.64 -24.58 28.09
#